data_AF-A0A382XM03-F1
#
_entry.id   AF-A0A382XM03-F1
#
_cell.length_a   1.000
_cell.length_b   1.000
_cell.length_c   1.000
_cell.angle_alpha   90.00
_cell.angle_beta   90.00
_cell.angle_gamma   90.00
#
_symmetry.space_group_name_H-M   'P 1'
#
loop_
_entity.id
_entity.type
_entity.pdbx_description
1 polymer ?
#
loop_
_entity_poly.entity_id
_entity_poly.type
_entity_poly.pdbx_seq_one_letter_code
_entity_poly.pdbx_strand_id
1 'polypeptide(L)'
;MPAISGFYASYIGKQRYGEYIEPSRIPSRFTNGIEGLNFLNIDQGYYKYPWALYSAGHADLDLNKFSPKEDMVRNRDKDTTILVGDSGGFQISKGVWMGEWLEPYGVDKKTDVIREKVLRFLEGTFDYSMILDLPTFSITHAHLHGLDTWQKCLQG
;
A
#
# COMPACT_ATOMS: atom_id res chain seq x y z
N MET A 1 14.55 -0.72 5.55
CA MET A 1 13.18 -0.45 6.04
C MET A 1 12.28 -1.62 5.65
N PRO A 2 11.51 -2.21 6.58
CA PRO A 2 10.62 -3.33 6.30
C PRO A 2 9.47 -2.90 5.39
N ALA A 3 9.16 -3.73 4.38
CA ALA A 3 7.96 -3.60 3.57
C ALA A 3 6.80 -4.34 4.23
N ILE A 4 5.74 -3.60 4.56
CA ILE A 4 4.54 -4.16 5.18
C ILE A 4 3.73 -4.89 4.11
N SER A 5 3.55 -6.19 4.32
CA SER A 5 2.61 -6.98 3.52
C SER A 5 1.16 -6.59 3.85
N GLY A 6 0.30 -6.51 2.84
CA GLY A 6 -1.14 -6.26 3.02
C GLY A 6 -1.82 -7.29 3.92
N PHE A 7 -1.37 -8.56 3.88
CA PHE A 7 -1.88 -9.59 4.78
C PHE A 7 -1.51 -9.29 6.23
N TYR A 8 -0.27 -8.89 6.47
CA TYR A 8 0.24 -8.58 7.80
C TYR A 8 -0.53 -7.41 8.44
N ALA A 9 -0.65 -6.30 7.70
CA ALA A 9 -1.45 -5.16 8.10
C ALA A 9 -2.92 -5.58 8.35
N SER A 10 -3.47 -6.45 7.50
CA SER A 10 -4.84 -6.91 7.65
C SER A 10 -5.08 -7.75 8.91
N TYR A 11 -4.14 -8.61 9.31
CA TYR A 11 -4.29 -9.41 10.52
C TYR A 11 -4.29 -8.53 11.76
N ILE A 12 -3.36 -7.58 11.83
CA ILE A 12 -3.27 -6.62 12.94
C ILE A 12 -4.51 -5.72 12.96
N GLY A 13 -4.79 -5.05 11.85
CA GLY A 13 -5.83 -4.05 11.78
C GLY A 13 -7.23 -4.62 12.00
N LYS A 14 -7.57 -5.78 11.41
CA LYS A 14 -8.87 -6.42 11.68
C LYS A 14 -9.01 -6.88 13.13
N GLN A 15 -7.93 -7.36 13.76
CA GLN A 15 -7.95 -7.78 15.16
C GLN A 15 -8.25 -6.62 16.13
N ARG A 16 -7.95 -5.37 15.75
CA ARG A 16 -8.28 -4.18 16.58
C ARG A 16 -9.77 -3.91 16.71
N TYR A 17 -10.57 -4.37 15.74
CA TYR A 17 -12.01 -4.08 15.67
C TYR A 17 -12.89 -5.32 15.81
N GLY A 18 -12.31 -6.48 16.11
CA GLY A 18 -13.04 -7.72 16.32
C GLY A 18 -12.13 -8.94 16.41
N GLU A 19 -12.73 -10.11 16.65
CA GLU A 19 -12.00 -11.38 16.71
C GLU A 19 -11.74 -11.90 15.30
N TYR A 20 -10.64 -11.47 14.69
CA TYR A 20 -10.22 -11.95 13.36
C TYR A 20 -9.37 -13.23 13.45
N ILE A 21 -8.58 -13.35 14.51
CA ILE A 21 -7.82 -14.53 14.90
C ILE A 21 -8.42 -15.05 16.20
N GLU A 22 -8.84 -16.31 16.18
CA GLU A 22 -9.32 -17.01 17.38
C GLU A 22 -8.25 -16.96 18.50
N PRO A 23 -8.62 -16.64 19.75
CA PRO A 23 -7.68 -16.55 20.87
C PRO A 23 -6.84 -17.82 21.08
N SER A 24 -7.42 -18.99 20.80
CA SER A 24 -6.73 -20.29 20.88
C SER A 24 -5.54 -20.43 19.92
N ARG A 25 -5.52 -19.63 18.84
CA ARG A 25 -4.45 -19.60 17.85
C ARG A 25 -3.36 -18.57 18.16
N ILE A 26 -3.58 -17.71 19.15
CA ILE A 26 -2.60 -16.71 19.57
C ILE A 26 -1.65 -17.38 20.56
N PRO A 27 -0.33 -17.41 20.31
CA PRO A 27 0.62 -17.99 21.26
C PRO A 27 0.47 -17.36 22.65
N SER A 28 0.43 -18.18 23.69
CA SER A 28 0.22 -17.71 25.08
C SER A 28 1.26 -16.71 25.59
N ARG A 29 2.44 -16.69 24.97
CA ARG A 29 3.52 -15.73 25.28
C ARG A 29 3.34 -14.37 24.62
N PHE A 30 2.33 -14.19 23.76
CA PHE A 30 1.99 -12.89 23.19
C PHE A 30 1.13 -12.12 24.19
N THR A 31 1.78 -11.47 25.15
CA THR A 31 1.13 -10.73 26.24
C THR A 31 0.28 -9.54 25.77
N ASN A 32 0.63 -8.95 24.64
CA ASN A 32 -0.10 -7.86 23.96
C ASN A 32 -0.92 -8.38 22.76
N GLY A 33 -1.16 -9.70 22.69
CA GLY A 33 -1.86 -10.35 21.59
C GLY A 33 -1.24 -10.05 20.23
N ILE A 34 -2.09 -9.86 19.22
CA ILE A 34 -1.69 -9.52 17.84
C ILE A 34 -1.24 -8.07 17.72
N GLU A 35 -1.76 -7.15 18.54
CA GLU A 35 -1.30 -5.76 18.53
C GLU A 35 0.18 -5.66 18.91
N GLY A 36 0.69 -6.57 19.74
CA GLY A 36 2.13 -6.65 19.98
C GLY A 36 2.98 -6.97 18.75
N LEU A 37 2.40 -7.51 17.67
CA LEU A 37 3.11 -7.64 16.40
C LEU A 37 3.18 -6.31 15.65
N ASN A 38 2.32 -5.33 15.95
CA ASN A 38 2.40 -4.02 15.32
C ASN A 38 3.65 -3.27 15.76
N PHE A 39 4.68 -3.32 14.93
CA PHE A 39 5.95 -2.69 15.20
C PHE A 39 5.97 -1.17 15.04
N LEU A 40 4.90 -0.60 14.47
CA LEU A 40 4.65 0.85 14.43
C LEU A 40 4.01 1.35 15.73
N ASN A 41 3.50 0.45 16.59
CA ASN A 41 3.01 0.81 17.92
C ASN A 41 4.17 0.82 18.91
N ILE A 42 4.65 2.02 19.25
CA ILE A 42 5.79 2.20 20.15
C ILE A 42 5.48 1.75 21.58
N ASP A 43 4.21 1.65 21.99
CA ASP A 43 3.84 1.27 23.34
C ASP A 43 3.71 -0.25 23.48
N GLN A 44 2.99 -0.88 22.56
CA GLN A 44 2.58 -2.29 22.66
C GLN A 44 3.41 -3.24 21.80
N GLY A 45 4.15 -2.74 20.80
CA GLY A 45 4.96 -3.58 19.91
C GLY A 45 6.05 -4.38 20.64
N TYR A 46 6.11 -5.69 20.41
CA TYR A 46 7.17 -6.58 20.91
C TYR A 46 8.54 -6.24 20.30
N TYR A 47 8.52 -5.75 19.07
CA TYR A 47 9.66 -5.14 18.40
C TYR A 47 9.20 -3.81 17.84
N LYS A 48 10.04 -2.79 17.95
CA LYS A 48 9.68 -1.41 17.63
C LYS A 48 10.59 -0.93 16.52
N TYR A 49 10.00 -0.51 15.41
CA TYR A 49 10.76 -0.02 14.28
C TYR A 49 10.00 1.14 13.64
N PRO A 50 10.51 2.38 13.73
CA PRO A 50 9.72 3.56 13.41
C PRO A 50 9.54 3.78 11.90
N TRP A 51 10.17 2.97 11.04
CA TRP A 51 10.16 3.21 9.59
C TRP A 51 9.52 2.04 8.85
N ALA A 52 8.60 2.30 7.92
CA ALA A 52 8.00 1.25 7.10
C ALA A 52 7.76 1.68 5.65
N LEU A 53 7.79 0.71 4.74
CA LEU A 53 7.32 0.86 3.36
C LEU A 53 5.95 0.20 3.23
N TYR A 54 4.98 0.87 2.60
CA TYR A 54 3.68 0.25 2.26
C TYR A 54 3.22 0.70 0.87
N SER A 55 2.61 -0.22 0.12
CA SER A 55 2.30 -0.01 -1.31
C SER A 55 0.84 0.33 -1.54
N ALA A 56 0.59 1.40 -2.29
CA ALA A 56 -0.75 1.80 -2.74
C ALA A 56 -1.43 0.71 -3.59
N GLY A 57 -0.65 -0.16 -4.25
CA GLY A 57 -1.18 -1.24 -5.07
C GLY A 57 -1.99 -2.30 -4.30
N HIS A 58 -1.85 -2.36 -2.97
CA HIS A 58 -2.61 -3.28 -2.12
C HIS A 58 -3.62 -2.56 -1.21
N ALA A 59 -3.69 -1.23 -1.30
CA ALA A 59 -4.48 -0.40 -0.42
C ALA A 59 -5.91 -0.19 -0.95
N ASP A 60 -6.83 0.13 -0.04
CA ASP A 60 -8.13 0.69 -0.39
C ASP A 60 -7.93 2.17 -0.76
N LEU A 61 -7.94 2.52 -2.04
CA LEU A 61 -7.63 3.90 -2.44
C LEU A 61 -8.72 4.92 -2.02
N ASP A 62 -9.84 4.47 -1.44
CA ASP A 62 -10.83 5.34 -0.85
C ASP A 62 -10.43 5.76 0.59
N LEU A 63 -10.07 7.04 0.74
CA LEU A 63 -9.73 7.64 2.03
C LEU A 63 -10.94 7.91 2.91
N ASN A 64 -12.15 8.04 2.34
CA ASN A 64 -13.37 8.33 3.11
C ASN A 64 -13.98 7.06 3.72
N LYS A 65 -13.51 5.90 3.29
CA LYS A 65 -13.98 4.60 3.75
C LYS A 65 -13.06 4.09 4.86
N PHE A 66 -13.66 3.75 5.99
CA PHE A 66 -12.97 3.06 7.06
C PHE A 66 -12.51 1.66 6.58
N SER A 67 -11.23 1.36 6.77
CA SER A 67 -10.59 0.14 6.29
C SER A 67 -9.86 -0.56 7.42
N PRO A 68 -10.52 -1.50 8.15
CA PRO A 68 -9.87 -2.24 9.23
C PRO A 68 -8.59 -2.93 8.80
N LYS A 69 -8.51 -3.39 7.55
CA LYS A 69 -7.35 -4.11 7.02
C LYS A 69 -6.07 -3.25 6.91
N GLU A 70 -6.20 -1.93 6.96
CA GLU A 70 -5.10 -0.97 6.79
C GLU A 70 -4.90 -0.08 8.01
N ASP A 71 -5.62 -0.38 9.09
CA ASP A 71 -5.67 0.45 10.26
C ASP A 71 -4.29 0.66 10.93
N MET A 72 -3.48 -0.40 10.95
CA MET A 72 -2.07 -0.36 11.38
C MET A 72 -1.28 0.77 10.71
N VAL A 73 -1.57 1.07 9.45
CA VAL A 73 -0.82 1.99 8.60
C VAL A 73 -1.46 3.38 8.58
N ARG A 74 -2.80 3.43 8.44
CA ARG A 74 -3.55 4.69 8.37
C ARG A 74 -3.61 5.43 9.70
N ASN A 75 -3.79 4.69 10.79
CA ASN A 75 -3.95 5.22 12.14
C ASN A 75 -2.71 4.93 13.01
N ARG A 76 -1.52 5.01 12.40
CA ARG A 76 -0.25 4.98 13.13
C ARG A 76 0.01 6.34 13.79
N ASP A 77 0.89 6.34 14.78
CA ASP A 77 1.41 7.58 15.35
C ASP A 77 2.42 8.23 14.39
N LYS A 78 2.04 9.35 13.78
CA LYS A 78 2.88 10.08 12.81
C LYS A 78 4.01 10.88 13.47
N ASP A 79 3.93 11.13 14.78
CA ASP A 79 4.97 11.88 15.50
C ASP A 79 6.19 11.00 15.79
N THR A 80 5.98 9.67 15.87
CA THR A 80 7.02 8.69 16.22
C THR A 80 7.37 7.73 15.08
N THR A 81 6.64 7.76 13.96
CA THR A 81 6.87 6.84 12.83
C THR A 81 6.93 7.55 11.48
N ILE A 82 7.68 6.97 10.54
CA ILE A 82 7.78 7.38 9.14
C ILE A 82 7.29 6.23 8.26
N LEU A 83 6.35 6.52 7.38
CA LEU A 83 5.83 5.61 6.39
C LEU A 83 6.13 6.14 4.99
N VAL A 84 6.79 5.30 4.20
CA VAL A 84 7.10 5.58 2.80
C VAL A 84 6.14 4.83 1.88
N GLY A 85 5.50 5.58 0.98
CA GLY A 85 4.56 5.09 -0.01
C GLY A 85 5.27 4.55 -1.23
N ASP A 86 4.99 3.29 -1.54
CA ASP A 86 5.25 2.74 -2.86
C ASP A 86 4.07 3.01 -3.80
N SER A 87 4.39 3.44 -5.01
CA SER A 87 3.47 4.04 -5.97
C SER A 87 2.39 3.07 -6.46
N GLY A 88 2.67 1.76 -6.40
CA GLY A 88 1.81 0.72 -6.91
C GLY A 88 1.96 0.47 -8.42
N GLY A 89 3.03 0.94 -9.07
CA GLY A 89 3.32 0.69 -10.50
C GLY A 89 3.26 -0.81 -10.88
N PHE A 90 3.48 -1.71 -9.93
CA PHE A 90 3.28 -3.15 -10.10
C PHE A 90 1.86 -3.53 -10.58
N GLN A 91 0.82 -2.84 -10.13
CA GLN A 91 -0.57 -3.09 -10.55
C GLN A 91 -0.81 -2.68 -12.01
N ILE A 92 -0.10 -1.64 -12.49
CA ILE A 92 -0.09 -1.26 -13.91
C ILE A 92 0.56 -2.36 -14.73
N SER A 93 1.75 -2.81 -14.32
CA SER A 93 2.49 -3.88 -15.02
C SER A 93 1.76 -5.21 -15.06
N LYS A 94 0.87 -5.49 -14.10
CA LYS A 94 0.02 -6.69 -14.10
C LYS A 94 -1.27 -6.51 -14.87
N GLY A 95 -1.54 -5.33 -15.43
CA GLY A 95 -2.78 -5.00 -16.12
C GLY A 95 -4.02 -5.00 -15.21
N VAL A 96 -3.82 -4.90 -13.88
CA VAL A 96 -4.92 -4.73 -12.93
C VAL A 96 -5.48 -3.32 -13.04
N TRP A 97 -4.59 -2.33 -13.18
CA TRP A 97 -4.95 -0.96 -13.52
C TRP A 97 -4.76 -0.77 -15.03
N MET A 98 -5.83 -1.00 -15.79
CA MET A 98 -5.84 -0.80 -17.24
C MET A 98 -6.02 0.68 -17.57
N GLY A 99 -5.29 1.17 -18.57
CA GLY A 99 -5.30 2.58 -18.96
C GLY A 99 -4.29 2.91 -20.05
N GLU A 100 -4.43 4.10 -20.62
CA GLU A 100 -3.49 4.71 -21.57
C GLU A 100 -2.39 5.46 -20.79
N TRP A 101 -1.47 4.70 -20.20
CA TRP A 101 -0.49 5.22 -19.24
C TRP A 101 0.54 6.20 -19.81
N LEU A 102 0.78 6.13 -21.12
CA LEU A 102 1.70 7.03 -21.83
C LEU A 102 1.04 8.36 -22.23
N GLU A 103 -0.29 8.40 -22.26
CA GLU A 103 -1.01 9.62 -22.61
C GLU A 103 -0.98 10.61 -21.44
N PRO A 104 -0.78 11.90 -21.71
CA PRO A 104 -0.73 12.91 -20.66
C PRO A 104 -2.10 13.05 -19.96
N TYR A 105 -2.07 13.62 -18.76
CA TYR A 105 -3.30 13.91 -18.02
C TYR A 105 -4.27 14.75 -18.86
N GLY A 106 -5.55 14.34 -18.89
CA GLY A 106 -6.62 14.97 -19.64
C GLY A 106 -7.00 14.26 -20.94
N VAL A 107 -6.19 13.31 -21.43
CA VAL A 107 -6.49 12.54 -22.66
C VAL A 107 -7.38 11.34 -22.35
N ASP A 108 -6.98 10.47 -21.41
CA ASP A 108 -7.80 9.35 -20.96
C ASP A 108 -8.31 9.55 -19.53
N LYS A 109 -9.58 9.94 -19.43
CA LYS A 109 -10.27 10.15 -18.16
C LYS A 109 -10.25 8.91 -17.26
N LYS A 110 -10.20 7.69 -17.80
CA LYS A 110 -10.17 6.47 -16.97
C LYS A 110 -8.83 6.33 -16.26
N THR A 111 -7.72 6.52 -16.98
CA THR A 111 -6.37 6.54 -16.41
C THR A 111 -6.22 7.67 -15.40
N ASP A 112 -6.75 8.86 -15.71
CA ASP A 112 -6.67 10.02 -14.82
C ASP A 112 -7.36 9.79 -13.48
N VAL A 113 -8.51 9.13 -13.47
CA VAL A 113 -9.19 8.75 -12.22
C VAL A 113 -8.32 7.82 -11.37
N ILE A 114 -7.54 6.91 -11.99
CA ILE A 114 -6.64 6.03 -11.24
C ILE A 114 -5.43 6.83 -10.71
N ARG A 115 -4.82 7.68 -11.55
CA ARG A 115 -3.72 8.58 -11.16
C ARG A 115 -4.11 9.42 -9.96
N GLU A 116 -5.28 10.08 -10.01
CA GLU A 116 -5.77 10.91 -8.91
C GLU A 116 -6.02 10.11 -7.64
N LYS A 117 -6.60 8.91 -7.74
CA LYS A 117 -6.82 8.05 -6.57
C LYS A 117 -5.52 7.64 -5.91
N VAL A 118 -4.52 7.24 -6.70
CA VAL A 118 -3.21 6.85 -6.19
C VAL A 118 -2.51 8.05 -5.54
N LEU A 119 -2.46 9.19 -6.22
CA LEU A 119 -1.81 10.40 -5.71
C LEU A 119 -2.47 10.90 -4.42
N ARG A 120 -3.81 10.96 -4.37
CA ARG A 120 -4.54 11.34 -3.15
C ARG A 120 -4.28 10.38 -2.01
N PHE A 121 -4.25 9.07 -2.29
CA PHE A 121 -3.95 8.07 -1.27
C PHE A 121 -2.52 8.22 -0.73
N LEU A 122 -1.54 8.46 -1.61
CA LEU A 122 -0.14 8.70 -1.26
C LEU A 122 0.01 9.96 -0.39
N GLU A 123 -0.61 11.06 -0.80
CA GLU A 123 -0.59 12.34 -0.08
C GLU A 123 -1.29 12.27 1.29
N GLY A 124 -2.45 11.59 1.36
CA GLY A 124 -3.23 11.52 2.60
C GLY A 124 -2.64 10.58 3.67
N THR A 125 -1.90 9.55 3.26
CA THR A 125 -1.53 8.44 4.15
C THR A 125 -0.05 8.47 4.56
N PHE A 126 0.85 8.88 3.68
CA PHE A 126 2.30 8.67 3.83
C PHE A 126 3.06 9.95 4.15
N ASP A 127 4.24 9.81 4.75
CA ASP A 127 5.13 10.93 5.06
C ASP A 127 6.04 11.26 3.86
N TYR A 128 6.45 10.22 3.15
CA TYR A 128 7.16 10.30 1.87
C TYR A 128 6.52 9.34 0.89
N SER A 129 6.52 9.66 -0.40
CA SER A 129 5.96 8.76 -1.42
C SER A 129 6.83 8.75 -2.65
N MET A 130 6.95 7.58 -3.26
CA MET A 130 7.51 7.43 -4.60
C MET A 130 6.46 7.84 -5.64
N ILE A 131 6.91 8.53 -6.69
CA ILE A 131 6.04 8.91 -7.80
C ILE A 131 5.52 7.66 -8.52
N LEU A 132 4.35 7.78 -9.14
CA LEU A 132 3.82 6.74 -10.01
C LEU A 132 4.77 6.50 -11.19
N ASP A 133 5.24 5.27 -11.31
CA ASP A 133 6.21 4.83 -12.29
C ASP A 133 5.65 3.68 -13.14
N LEU A 134 6.26 3.46 -14.31
CA LEU A 134 5.96 2.35 -15.20
C LEU A 134 7.12 1.35 -15.18
N PRO A 135 7.04 0.27 -14.37
CA PRO A 135 8.13 -0.67 -14.26
C PRO A 135 8.49 -1.30 -15.61
N THR A 136 9.78 -1.46 -15.90
CA THR A 136 10.25 -1.97 -17.20
C THR A 136 9.83 -3.41 -17.49
N PHE A 137 9.53 -4.19 -16.45
CA PHE A 137 8.99 -5.54 -16.62
C PHE A 137 7.55 -5.56 -17.18
N SER A 138 6.87 -4.41 -17.27
CA SER A 138 5.54 -4.29 -17.89
C SER A 138 5.50 -4.86 -19.31
N ILE A 139 6.64 -4.87 -20.02
CA ILE A 139 6.79 -5.49 -21.35
C ILE A 139 6.32 -6.95 -21.37
N THR A 140 6.49 -7.68 -20.27
CA THR A 140 6.04 -9.07 -20.17
C THR A 140 4.51 -9.22 -20.22
N HIS A 141 3.76 -8.15 -19.95
CA HIS A 141 2.30 -8.10 -19.97
C HIS A 141 1.79 -7.02 -20.95
N ALA A 142 2.59 -6.66 -21.96
CA ALA A 142 2.29 -5.58 -22.90
C ALA A 142 0.90 -5.64 -23.55
N HIS A 143 0.35 -6.85 -23.75
CA HIS A 143 -0.99 -7.08 -24.28
C HIS A 143 -2.13 -6.49 -23.41
N LEU A 144 -1.87 -6.12 -22.15
CA LEU A 144 -2.87 -5.57 -21.23
C LEU A 144 -2.90 -4.04 -21.18
N HIS A 145 -1.79 -3.38 -21.52
CA HIS A 145 -1.62 -1.95 -21.27
C HIS A 145 -0.73 -1.24 -22.32
N GLY A 146 -0.34 -1.91 -23.41
CA GLY A 146 0.37 -1.29 -24.55
C GLY A 146 1.84 -0.91 -24.32
N LEU A 147 2.42 -1.23 -23.15
CA LEU A 147 3.83 -0.97 -22.83
C LEU A 147 4.69 -2.13 -23.37
N ASP A 148 4.87 -2.19 -24.68
CA ASP A 148 5.52 -3.27 -25.43
C ASP A 148 7.05 -3.14 -25.58
N THR A 149 7.61 -2.01 -25.16
CA THR A 149 9.05 -1.72 -25.31
C THR A 149 9.62 -1.10 -24.03
N TRP A 150 10.94 -1.28 -23.85
CA TRP A 150 11.68 -0.65 -22.75
C TRP A 150 11.58 0.86 -22.80
N GLN A 151 11.65 1.44 -24.00
CA GLN A 151 11.58 2.89 -24.20
C GLN A 151 10.25 3.45 -23.72
N LYS A 152 9.12 2.79 -24.01
CA LYS A 152 7.81 3.22 -23.52
C LYS A 152 7.74 3.23 -21.98
N CYS A 153 8.33 2.23 -21.32
CA CYS A 153 8.35 2.20 -19.85
C CYS A 153 9.19 3.35 -19.24
N LEU A 154 10.22 3.81 -19.94
CA LEU A 154 11.10 4.90 -19.48
C LEU A 154 10.55 6.31 -19.80
N GLN A 155 9.52 6.41 -20.63
CA GLN A 155 8.89 7.67 -21.03
C GLN A 155 7.73 8.09 -20.12
N GLY A 156 7.25 7.19 -19.26
CA GLY A 156 6.15 7.42 -18.33
C GLY A 156 6.56 8.17 -17.06
#